data_AF-L8HCX0-F1
#
_entry.id   AF-L8HCX0-F1
#
_cell.length_a   1.000
_cell.length_b   1.000
_cell.length_c   1.000
_cell.angle_alpha   90.00
_cell.angle_beta   90.00
_cell.angle_gamma   90.00
#
_symmetry.space_group_name_H-M   'P 1'
#
loop_
_entity.id
_entity.type
_entity.pdbx_description
1 polymer ?
#
loop_
_entity_poly.entity_id
_entity_poly.type
_entity_poly.pdbx_seq_one_letter_code
_entity_poly.pdbx_strand_id
1 'polypeptide(L)'
;MEVIWGSILGLGLPERWLFALGTFVVHEAAFVPLNAILFLCHHRGWLNRFKIQVGGSPSSTSKASSHSPGHPFPKARLVRECIFSLCVNHLVLQIPTLYLVYPAFKYFGMRSDIASLPDAWEMARHIAIFILINDTGFYWMHRLMHTKWFYRSIHARHHRFTAPIGIASEFAHPVEQVLANQLPTILGAMLMGSHLLTFWVWLFLRIVETIEAHSGYSLPLSPFSLVPFMNGADVHDFHHSHNQWRRDQKEKAG
;
A
#
# COMPACT_ATOMS: atom_id res chain seq x y z
N MET A 1 -0.71 12.33 -23.67
CA MET A 1 -1.35 12.65 -22.38
C MET A 1 -2.69 13.34 -22.60
N GLU A 2 -2.71 14.44 -23.37
CA GLU A 2 -3.91 15.21 -23.69
C GLU A 2 -5.07 14.40 -24.29
N VAL A 3 -4.82 13.57 -25.32
CA VAL A 3 -5.86 12.73 -25.94
C VAL A 3 -6.54 11.80 -24.93
N ILE A 4 -5.75 11.12 -24.09
CA ILE A 4 -6.27 10.18 -23.09
C ILE A 4 -7.06 10.94 -22.02
N TRP A 5 -6.53 12.07 -21.53
CA TRP A 5 -7.21 12.88 -20.52
C TRP A 5 -8.49 13.51 -21.07
N GLY A 6 -8.48 13.96 -22.33
CA GLY A 6 -9.65 14.45 -23.05
C GLY A 6 -10.74 13.41 -23.16
N SER A 7 -10.40 12.14 -23.46
CA SER A 7 -11.37 11.04 -23.45
C SER A 7 -11.97 10.79 -22.07
N ILE A 8 -11.17 10.90 -21.00
CA ILE A 8 -11.64 10.75 -19.61
C ILE A 8 -12.61 11.89 -19.25
N LEU A 9 -12.27 13.14 -19.58
CA LEU A 9 -13.17 14.28 -19.36
C LEU A 9 -14.42 14.22 -20.24
N GLY A 10 -14.31 13.63 -21.43
CA GLY A 10 -15.42 13.38 -22.34
C GLY A 10 -16.51 12.46 -21.79
N LEU A 11 -16.26 11.76 -20.68
CA LEU A 11 -17.29 11.02 -19.93
C LEU A 11 -18.34 11.95 -19.29
N GLY A 12 -18.08 13.26 -19.21
CA GLY A 12 -19.05 14.25 -18.72
C GLY A 12 -19.36 14.16 -17.22
N LEU A 13 -18.50 13.49 -16.44
CA LEU A 13 -18.67 13.38 -15.00
C LEU A 13 -18.43 14.73 -14.31
N PRO A 14 -19.25 15.11 -13.31
CA PRO A 14 -18.92 16.23 -12.43
C PRO A 14 -17.53 16.01 -11.80
N GLU A 15 -16.73 17.07 -11.64
CA GLU A 15 -15.32 16.98 -11.20
C GLU A 15 -15.14 16.18 -9.90
N ARG A 16 -16.08 16.29 -8.97
CA ARG A 16 -16.08 15.51 -7.71
C ARG A 16 -16.25 14.00 -7.94
N TRP A 17 -17.11 13.61 -8.88
CA TRP A 17 -17.29 12.20 -9.24
C TRP A 17 -16.14 11.68 -10.09
N LEU A 18 -15.58 12.51 -10.97
CA LEU A 18 -14.34 12.20 -11.67
C LEU A 18 -13.21 11.90 -10.69
N PHE A 19 -13.03 12.76 -9.67
CA PHE A 19 -12.09 12.53 -8.59
C PHE A 19 -12.37 11.22 -7.86
N ALA A 20 -13.60 11.00 -7.36
CA ALA A 20 -13.90 9.85 -6.53
C ALA A 20 -13.84 8.52 -7.30
N LEU A 21 -14.54 8.41 -8.44
CA LEU A 21 -14.58 7.18 -9.23
C LEU A 21 -13.26 6.92 -9.94
N GLY A 22 -12.62 7.95 -10.50
CA GLY A 22 -11.34 7.77 -11.17
C GLY A 22 -10.23 7.38 -10.21
N THR A 23 -10.18 7.97 -9.01
CA THR A 23 -9.21 7.56 -7.97
C THR A 23 -9.46 6.12 -7.50
N PHE A 24 -10.73 5.73 -7.33
CA PHE A 24 -11.10 4.34 -7.04
C PHE A 24 -10.62 3.38 -8.15
N VAL A 25 -10.87 3.71 -9.42
CA VAL A 25 -10.45 2.88 -10.55
C VAL A 25 -8.92 2.73 -10.61
N VAL A 26 -8.17 3.83 -10.40
CA VAL A 26 -6.70 3.80 -10.39
C VAL A 26 -6.17 2.93 -9.25
N HIS A 27 -6.77 3.05 -8.08
CA HIS A 27 -6.45 2.21 -6.93
C HIS A 27 -6.65 0.73 -7.25
N GLU A 28 -7.85 0.35 -7.70
CA GLU A 28 -8.20 -1.04 -7.99
C GLU A 28 -7.38 -1.61 -9.16
N ALA A 29 -7.06 -0.78 -10.16
CA ALA A 29 -6.22 -1.17 -11.30
C ALA A 29 -4.77 -1.50 -10.89
N ALA A 30 -4.27 -0.93 -9.80
CA ALA A 30 -3.00 -1.35 -9.19
C ALA A 30 -3.21 -2.56 -8.27
N PHE A 31 -4.20 -2.48 -7.38
CA PHE A 31 -4.36 -3.40 -6.27
C PHE A 31 -4.76 -4.81 -6.70
N VAL A 32 -5.80 -4.93 -7.53
CA VAL A 32 -6.39 -6.23 -7.88
C VAL A 32 -5.49 -7.05 -8.81
N PRO A 33 -4.97 -6.52 -9.94
CA PRO A 33 -4.16 -7.31 -10.85
C PRO A 33 -2.84 -7.77 -10.22
N LEU A 34 -2.16 -6.90 -9.47
CA LEU A 34 -0.88 -7.25 -8.85
C LEU A 34 -1.06 -8.37 -7.81
N ASN A 35 -2.10 -8.29 -6.98
CA ASN A 35 -2.42 -9.34 -6.04
C ASN A 35 -2.85 -10.65 -6.71
N ALA A 36 -3.57 -10.59 -7.82
CA ALA A 36 -3.91 -11.77 -8.61
C ALA A 36 -2.65 -12.45 -9.19
N ILE A 37 -1.70 -11.67 -9.71
CA ILE A 37 -0.42 -12.18 -10.19
C ILE A 37 0.37 -12.83 -9.05
N LEU A 38 0.50 -12.16 -7.90
CA LEU A 38 1.20 -12.72 -6.74
C LEU A 38 0.55 -14.01 -6.23
N PHE A 39 -0.79 -14.08 -6.23
CA PHE A 39 -1.53 -15.30 -5.89
C PHE A 39 -1.21 -16.44 -6.88
N LEU A 40 -1.19 -16.17 -8.18
CA LEU A 40 -0.81 -17.16 -9.20
C LEU A 40 0.64 -17.61 -9.04
N CYS A 41 1.57 -16.67 -8.83
CA CYS A 41 2.99 -16.97 -8.57
C CYS A 41 3.17 -17.87 -7.35
N HIS A 42 2.41 -17.63 -6.28
CA HIS A 42 2.41 -18.44 -5.08
C HIS A 42 1.87 -19.86 -5.34
N HIS A 43 0.70 -19.95 -5.98
CA HIS A 43 0.02 -21.22 -6.23
C HIS A 43 0.77 -22.10 -7.24
N ARG A 44 1.36 -21.50 -8.27
CA ARG A 44 2.16 -22.21 -9.29
C ARG A 44 3.63 -22.38 -8.91
N GLY A 45 4.09 -21.70 -7.86
CA GLY A 45 5.48 -21.74 -7.41
C GLY A 45 6.49 -21.04 -8.33
N TRP A 46 6.04 -20.19 -9.26
CA TRP A 46 6.90 -19.55 -10.28
C TRP A 46 8.05 -18.72 -9.69
N LEU A 47 7.84 -18.12 -8.52
CA LEU A 47 8.81 -17.23 -7.87
C LEU A 47 9.35 -17.79 -6.55
N ASN A 48 9.28 -19.11 -6.33
CA ASN A 48 9.68 -19.72 -5.06
C ASN A 48 11.13 -19.43 -4.66
N ARG A 49 12.04 -19.27 -5.63
CA ARG A 49 13.44 -18.89 -5.37
C ARG A 49 13.61 -17.52 -4.70
N PHE A 50 12.59 -16.66 -4.80
CA PHE A 50 12.58 -15.32 -4.20
C PHE A 50 11.67 -15.24 -2.96
N LYS A 51 11.02 -16.33 -2.57
CA LYS A 51 10.10 -16.34 -1.44
C LYS A 51 10.88 -16.24 -0.14
N ILE A 52 10.50 -15.30 0.72
CA ILE A 52 11.17 -15.07 2.01
C ILE A 52 10.74 -16.15 3.04
N GLN A 53 9.46 -16.50 3.03
CA GLN A 53 8.81 -17.38 4.02
C GLN A 53 8.99 -18.87 3.69
N VAL A 54 9.39 -19.67 4.68
CA VAL A 54 9.66 -21.11 4.54
C VAL A 54 8.36 -21.92 4.48
N GLY A 55 8.26 -22.86 3.52
CA GLY A 55 7.08 -23.71 3.35
C GLY A 55 5.84 -22.95 2.83
N GLY A 56 6.03 -21.74 2.30
CA GLY A 56 4.93 -20.90 1.85
C GLY A 56 4.22 -21.44 0.62
N SER A 57 4.94 -21.94 -0.39
CA SER A 57 4.32 -22.45 -1.62
C SER A 57 4.02 -23.94 -1.55
N PRO A 58 2.89 -24.42 -2.11
CA PRO A 58 2.54 -25.85 -2.18
C PRO A 58 3.61 -26.72 -2.85
N SER A 59 4.50 -26.12 -3.66
CA SER A 59 5.57 -26.79 -4.40
C SER A 59 6.99 -26.45 -3.91
N SER A 60 7.13 -25.76 -2.77
CA SER A 60 8.44 -25.29 -2.29
C SER A 60 9.29 -26.41 -1.69
N THR A 61 10.37 -26.78 -2.39
CA THR A 61 11.53 -27.52 -1.86
C THR A 61 12.69 -26.59 -1.44
N SER A 62 12.47 -25.26 -1.44
CA SER A 62 13.55 -24.29 -1.26
C SER A 62 14.06 -24.18 0.18
N LYS A 63 15.40 -24.13 0.31
CA LYS A 63 16.10 -23.82 1.58
C LYS A 63 15.81 -22.37 1.96
N ALA A 64 15.47 -22.15 3.23
CA ALA A 64 15.25 -20.85 3.82
C ALA A 64 16.36 -19.85 3.46
N SER A 65 16.00 -18.61 3.14
CA SER A 65 16.99 -17.53 3.15
C SER A 65 17.60 -17.41 4.55
N SER A 66 18.92 -17.18 4.64
CA SER A 66 19.68 -17.25 5.90
C SER A 66 19.32 -16.18 6.94
N HIS A 67 18.44 -15.23 6.62
CA HIS A 67 18.19 -14.02 7.41
C HIS A 67 16.80 -13.94 8.07
N SER A 68 15.90 -14.90 7.86
CA SER A 68 14.58 -14.88 8.49
C SER A 68 14.20 -16.27 9.03
N PRO A 69 14.01 -16.45 10.35
CA PRO A 69 13.50 -17.71 10.88
C PRO A 69 12.15 -18.01 10.24
N GLY A 70 11.97 -19.21 9.70
CA GLY A 70 10.82 -19.56 8.88
C GLY A 70 9.48 -19.46 9.63
N HIS A 71 8.76 -18.36 9.45
CA HIS A 71 7.37 -18.25 9.91
C HIS A 71 6.43 -18.84 8.85
N PRO A 72 5.43 -19.66 9.24
CA PRO A 72 4.55 -20.33 8.30
C PRO A 72 3.59 -19.34 7.61
N PHE A 73 3.17 -19.70 6.40
CA PHE A 73 2.20 -18.92 5.62
C PHE A 73 0.89 -18.67 6.40
N PRO A 74 0.19 -17.54 6.18
CA PRO A 74 -1.04 -17.22 6.88
C PRO A 74 -2.12 -18.30 6.73
N LYS A 75 -2.82 -18.59 7.84
CA LYS A 75 -3.95 -19.54 7.84
C LYS A 75 -5.07 -19.05 6.93
N ALA A 76 -5.70 -19.96 6.18
CA ALA A 76 -6.78 -19.64 5.25
C ALA A 76 -7.93 -18.84 5.87
N ARG A 77 -8.29 -19.09 7.14
CA ARG A 77 -9.30 -18.32 7.87
C ARG A 77 -8.95 -16.82 7.96
N LEU A 78 -7.68 -16.50 8.25
CA LEU A 78 -7.21 -15.12 8.34
C LEU A 78 -7.21 -14.44 6.96
N VAL A 79 -6.81 -15.17 5.91
CA VAL A 79 -6.86 -14.68 4.54
C VAL A 79 -8.29 -14.37 4.09
N ARG A 80 -9.27 -15.23 4.42
CA ARG A 80 -10.70 -14.99 4.12
C ARG A 80 -11.24 -13.76 4.84
N GLU A 81 -10.87 -13.58 6.11
CA GLU A 81 -11.24 -12.38 6.88
C GLU A 81 -10.65 -11.11 6.26
N CYS A 82 -9.40 -11.18 5.82
CA CYS A 82 -8.73 -10.10 5.10
C CYS A 82 -9.49 -9.74 3.82
N ILE A 83 -9.77 -10.71 2.95
CA ILE A 83 -10.50 -10.50 1.69
C ILE A 83 -11.86 -9.85 1.98
N PHE A 84 -12.64 -10.38 2.92
CA PHE A 84 -13.94 -9.82 3.26
C PHE A 84 -13.83 -8.36 3.74
N SER A 85 -12.88 -8.08 4.64
CA SER A 85 -12.65 -6.72 5.13
C SER A 85 -12.26 -5.76 4.01
N LEU A 86 -11.44 -6.19 3.05
CA LEU A 86 -11.01 -5.37 1.93
C LEU A 86 -12.15 -5.12 0.96
N CYS A 87 -12.99 -6.13 0.66
CA CYS A 87 -14.19 -5.92 -0.16
C CYS A 87 -15.11 -4.86 0.45
N VAL A 88 -15.32 -4.87 1.77
CA VAL A 88 -16.10 -3.82 2.44
C VAL A 88 -15.39 -2.46 2.34
N ASN A 89 -14.10 -2.41 2.64
CA ASN A 89 -13.34 -1.16 2.62
C ASN A 89 -13.28 -0.52 1.23
N HIS A 90 -12.94 -1.29 0.19
CA HIS A 90 -12.81 -0.80 -1.18
C HIS A 90 -14.16 -0.53 -1.82
N LEU A 91 -15.10 -1.48 -1.77
CA LEU A 91 -16.36 -1.37 -2.53
C LEU A 91 -17.41 -0.51 -1.83
N VAL A 92 -17.39 -0.43 -0.50
CA VAL A 92 -18.43 0.30 0.27
C VAL A 92 -17.89 1.62 0.81
N LEU A 93 -16.68 1.64 1.37
CA LEU A 93 -16.19 2.80 2.13
C LEU A 93 -15.32 3.75 1.30
N GLN A 94 -14.59 3.25 0.31
CA GLN A 94 -13.60 4.05 -0.41
C GLN A 94 -14.22 5.18 -1.22
N ILE A 95 -15.25 4.89 -2.05
CA ILE A 95 -15.91 5.91 -2.87
C ILE A 95 -16.54 7.02 -2.01
N PRO A 96 -17.34 6.72 -0.95
CA PRO A 96 -17.83 7.76 -0.04
C PRO A 96 -16.70 8.56 0.61
N THR A 97 -15.62 7.92 1.04
CA THR A 97 -14.47 8.61 1.65
C THR A 97 -13.82 9.58 0.66
N LEU A 98 -13.55 9.13 -0.56
CA LEU A 98 -12.99 9.97 -1.63
C LEU A 98 -13.93 11.13 -1.98
N TYR A 99 -15.24 10.85 -2.07
CA TYR A 99 -16.24 11.86 -2.30
C TYR A 99 -16.21 12.93 -1.19
N LEU A 100 -16.09 12.53 0.08
CA LEU A 100 -16.02 13.43 1.23
C LEU A 100 -14.70 14.21 1.34
N VAL A 101 -13.58 13.63 0.89
CA VAL A 101 -12.25 14.27 0.94
C VAL A 101 -12.03 15.28 -0.20
N TYR A 102 -12.73 15.14 -1.33
CA TYR A 102 -12.62 16.03 -2.49
C TYR A 102 -12.59 17.55 -2.18
N PRO A 103 -13.46 18.11 -1.32
CA PRO A 103 -13.43 19.54 -1.02
C PRO A 103 -12.09 20.00 -0.45
N ALA A 104 -11.37 19.13 0.29
CA ALA A 104 -10.04 19.43 0.78
C ALA A 104 -9.03 19.53 -0.38
N PHE A 105 -9.06 18.59 -1.32
CA PHE A 105 -8.23 18.68 -2.54
C PHE A 105 -8.50 19.98 -3.33
N LYS A 106 -9.78 20.36 -3.49
CA LYS A 106 -10.12 21.64 -4.13
C LYS A 106 -9.66 22.86 -3.33
N TYR A 107 -9.77 22.83 -2.00
CA TYR A 107 -9.31 23.91 -1.14
C TYR A 107 -7.80 24.17 -1.31
N PHE A 108 -7.01 23.11 -1.45
CA PHE A 108 -5.58 23.23 -1.72
C PHE A 108 -5.23 23.45 -3.21
N GLY A 109 -6.21 23.69 -4.08
CA GLY A 109 -5.98 24.10 -5.46
C GLY A 109 -5.80 22.95 -6.46
N MET A 110 -6.34 21.76 -6.18
CA MET A 110 -6.31 20.66 -7.16
C MET A 110 -6.91 21.07 -8.51
N ARG A 111 -6.16 20.76 -9.57
CA ARG A 111 -6.50 21.00 -10.98
C ARG A 111 -6.89 19.69 -11.68
N SER A 112 -7.74 19.77 -12.70
CA SER A 112 -8.17 18.60 -13.48
C SER A 112 -8.49 18.91 -14.94
N ASP A 113 -8.38 20.17 -15.35
CA ASP A 113 -8.67 20.61 -16.71
C ASP A 113 -7.50 20.35 -17.67
N ILE A 114 -7.80 20.34 -18.96
CA ILE A 114 -6.80 20.11 -20.01
C ILE A 114 -5.75 21.23 -20.06
N ALA A 115 -6.16 22.48 -19.85
CA ALA A 115 -5.30 23.65 -20.01
C ALA A 115 -4.16 23.67 -18.98
N SER A 116 -4.35 22.97 -17.86
CA SER A 116 -3.40 22.87 -16.77
C SER A 116 -2.75 21.49 -16.62
N LEU A 117 -2.76 20.68 -17.68
CA LEU A 117 -2.07 19.40 -17.71
C LEU A 117 -0.58 19.57 -17.34
N PRO A 118 -0.06 18.75 -16.42
CA PRO A 118 1.33 18.84 -15.98
C PRO A 118 2.25 18.31 -17.08
N ASP A 119 3.37 19.00 -17.30
CA ASP A 119 4.47 18.41 -18.07
C ASP A 119 5.20 17.32 -17.25
N ALA A 120 6.08 16.57 -17.92
CA ALA A 120 6.81 15.49 -17.27
C ALA A 120 7.70 15.96 -16.11
N TRP A 121 8.21 17.19 -16.18
CA TRP A 121 9.11 17.74 -15.17
C TRP A 121 8.35 18.23 -13.93
N GLU A 122 7.21 18.88 -14.11
CA GLU A 122 6.28 19.20 -13.03
C GLU A 122 5.83 17.92 -12.33
N MET A 123 5.39 16.92 -13.08
CA MET A 123 4.97 15.64 -12.53
C MET A 123 6.10 14.96 -11.73
N ALA A 124 7.32 14.92 -12.27
CA ALA A 124 8.48 14.34 -11.58
C ALA A 124 8.82 15.08 -10.28
N ARG A 125 8.84 16.41 -10.28
CA ARG A 125 9.09 17.22 -9.07
C ARG A 125 8.01 17.01 -8.01
N HIS A 126 6.75 16.98 -8.42
CA HIS A 126 5.63 16.76 -7.50
C HIS A 126 5.72 15.36 -6.89
N ILE A 127 5.94 14.31 -7.69
CA ILE A 127 6.12 12.95 -7.19
C ILE A 127 7.31 12.85 -6.23
N ALA A 128 8.44 13.50 -6.52
CA ALA A 128 9.58 13.53 -5.59
C ALA A 128 9.21 14.16 -4.23
N ILE A 129 8.43 15.25 -4.24
CA ILE A 129 7.92 15.87 -3.00
C ILE A 129 6.93 14.96 -2.29
N PHE A 130 6.07 14.24 -3.04
CA PHE A 130 5.11 13.31 -2.46
C PHE A 130 5.81 12.17 -1.74
N ILE A 131 6.87 11.60 -2.33
CA ILE A 131 7.70 10.57 -1.69
C ILE A 131 8.23 11.09 -0.35
N LEU A 132 8.85 12.28 -0.33
CA LEU A 132 9.40 12.84 0.91
C LEU A 132 8.33 13.05 2.00
N ILE A 133 7.18 13.59 1.64
CA ILE A 133 6.07 13.84 2.58
C ILE A 133 5.47 12.53 3.06
N ASN A 134 5.22 11.59 2.15
CA ASN A 134 4.68 10.28 2.45
C ASN A 134 5.61 9.51 3.38
N ASP A 135 6.88 9.41 3.05
CA ASP A 135 7.85 8.61 3.81
C ASP A 135 8.04 9.18 5.21
N THR A 136 8.14 10.51 5.31
CA THR A 136 8.24 11.20 6.60
C THR A 136 6.97 10.98 7.43
N GLY A 137 5.79 11.21 6.84
CA GLY A 137 4.52 11.06 7.53
C GLY A 137 4.25 9.62 7.96
N PHE A 138 4.46 8.67 7.05
CA PHE A 138 4.33 7.24 7.30
C PHE A 138 5.27 6.79 8.40
N TYR A 139 6.56 7.14 8.36
CA TYR A 139 7.53 6.76 9.37
C TYR A 139 7.10 7.18 10.78
N TRP A 140 6.72 8.44 10.96
CA TRP A 140 6.34 8.95 12.28
C TRP A 140 5.02 8.35 12.77
N MET A 141 4.02 8.23 11.90
CA MET A 141 2.74 7.62 12.26
C MET A 141 2.90 6.13 12.54
N HIS A 142 3.67 5.39 11.75
CA HIS A 142 3.96 3.98 11.98
C HIS A 142 4.73 3.77 13.29
N ARG A 143 5.72 4.62 13.58
CA ARG A 143 6.41 4.62 14.88
C ARG A 143 5.46 4.86 16.04
N LEU A 144 4.51 5.79 15.89
CA LEU A 144 3.46 6.01 16.88
C LEU A 144 2.58 4.76 17.05
N MET A 145 2.24 4.08 15.95
CA MET A 145 1.47 2.82 15.97
C MET A 145 2.17 1.70 16.74
N HIS A 146 3.49 1.76 16.92
CA HIS A 146 4.28 0.82 17.72
C HIS A 146 4.40 1.17 19.21
N THR A 147 3.83 2.29 19.65
CA THR A 147 3.72 2.55 21.10
C THR A 147 2.73 1.59 21.74
N LYS A 148 2.91 1.29 23.04
CA LYS A 148 2.19 0.20 23.75
C LYS A 148 0.67 0.23 23.55
N TRP A 149 0.04 1.40 23.64
CA TRP A 149 -1.41 1.52 23.51
C TRP A 149 -1.86 1.38 22.05
N PHE A 150 -1.25 2.15 21.14
CA PHE A 150 -1.60 2.10 19.72
C PHE A 150 -1.35 0.72 19.12
N TYR A 151 -0.27 0.05 19.51
CA TYR A 151 0.01 -1.30 19.04
C TYR A 151 -1.12 -2.24 19.46
N ARG A 152 -1.40 -2.33 20.76
CA ARG A 152 -2.37 -3.30 21.28
C ARG A 152 -3.79 -3.08 20.76
N SER A 153 -4.18 -1.82 20.58
CA SER A 153 -5.56 -1.44 20.22
C SER A 153 -5.78 -1.33 18.71
N ILE A 154 -4.75 -0.99 17.94
CA ILE A 154 -4.86 -0.60 16.53
C ILE A 154 -3.94 -1.47 15.67
N HIS A 155 -2.62 -1.32 15.82
CA HIS A 155 -1.64 -1.93 14.92
C HIS A 155 -1.55 -3.46 15.02
N ALA A 156 -1.97 -4.04 16.14
CA ALA A 156 -1.98 -5.48 16.35
C ALA A 156 -2.85 -6.20 15.32
N ARG A 157 -3.86 -5.55 14.73
CA ARG A 157 -4.67 -6.12 13.65
C ARG A 157 -3.83 -6.36 12.39
N HIS A 158 -3.01 -5.38 12.02
CA HIS A 158 -2.09 -5.46 10.88
C HIS A 158 -1.05 -6.58 11.11
N HIS A 159 -0.44 -6.62 12.30
CA HIS A 159 0.54 -7.63 12.72
C HIS A 159 -0.03 -9.05 12.94
N ARG A 160 -1.33 -9.29 12.68
CA ARG A 160 -1.87 -10.67 12.64
C ARG A 160 -1.26 -11.49 11.50
N PHE A 161 -0.80 -10.81 10.45
CA PHE A 161 -0.04 -11.41 9.36
C PHE A 161 1.46 -11.41 9.68
N THR A 162 1.90 -12.30 10.57
CA THR A 162 3.33 -12.48 10.90
C THR A 162 4.19 -12.81 9.67
N ALA A 163 3.58 -13.44 8.66
CA ALA A 163 4.11 -13.66 7.33
C ALA A 163 3.26 -12.83 6.36
N PRO A 164 3.66 -11.60 6.01
CA PRO A 164 2.87 -10.72 5.17
C PRO A 164 2.67 -11.31 3.76
N ILE A 165 1.52 -11.00 3.17
CA ILE A 165 1.18 -11.33 1.79
C ILE A 165 0.62 -10.05 1.14
N GLY A 166 0.78 -9.90 -0.18
CA GLY A 166 0.45 -8.65 -0.89
C GLY A 166 -0.95 -8.11 -0.57
N ILE A 167 -1.96 -8.99 -0.49
CA ILE A 167 -3.34 -8.59 -0.24
C ILE A 167 -3.55 -8.07 1.18
N ALA A 168 -2.74 -8.52 2.14
CA ALA A 168 -2.80 -8.07 3.53
C ALA A 168 -2.15 -6.70 3.75
N SER A 169 -1.54 -6.10 2.71
CA SER A 169 -0.92 -4.77 2.78
C SER A 169 -1.88 -3.66 3.24
N GLU A 170 -3.18 -3.82 2.97
CA GLU A 170 -4.23 -2.89 3.39
C GLU A 170 -5.16 -3.48 4.46
N PHE A 171 -4.78 -4.62 5.05
CA PHE A 171 -5.50 -5.19 6.18
C PHE A 171 -5.10 -4.49 7.49
N ALA A 172 -5.66 -3.29 7.69
CA ALA A 172 -5.37 -2.46 8.85
C ALA A 172 -6.64 -2.13 9.66
N HIS A 173 -6.44 -1.65 10.88
CA HIS A 173 -7.53 -1.01 11.63
C HIS A 173 -7.94 0.31 10.95
N PRO A 174 -9.23 0.71 10.90
CA PRO A 174 -9.64 1.93 10.20
C PRO A 174 -8.86 3.20 10.59
N VAL A 175 -8.54 3.35 11.88
CA VAL A 175 -7.74 4.48 12.39
C VAL A 175 -6.31 4.47 11.82
N GLU A 176 -5.67 3.31 11.73
CA GLU A 176 -4.36 3.17 11.10
C GLU A 176 -4.44 3.43 9.60
N GLN A 177 -5.49 2.91 8.95
CA GLN A 177 -5.73 3.13 7.53
C GLN A 177 -5.88 4.63 7.21
N VAL A 178 -6.48 5.43 8.09
CA VAL A 178 -6.59 6.88 7.89
C VAL A 178 -5.28 7.59 8.25
N LEU A 179 -4.75 7.37 9.45
CA LEU A 179 -3.66 8.18 9.99
C LEU A 179 -2.29 7.80 9.45
N ALA A 180 -1.99 6.51 9.35
CA ALA A 180 -0.69 6.02 8.93
C ALA A 180 -0.62 5.82 7.40
N ASN A 181 -1.72 5.43 6.76
CA ASN A 181 -1.69 5.08 5.34
C ASN A 181 -2.22 6.21 4.43
N GLN A 182 -3.50 6.56 4.55
CA GLN A 182 -4.14 7.50 3.62
C GLN A 182 -3.64 8.94 3.78
N LEU A 183 -3.55 9.44 5.01
CA LEU A 183 -3.18 10.83 5.25
C LEU A 183 -1.78 11.17 4.69
N PRO A 184 -0.70 10.41 5.00
CA PRO A 184 0.61 10.65 4.38
C PRO A 184 0.59 10.54 2.85
N THR A 185 -0.17 9.56 2.31
CA THR A 185 -0.27 9.33 0.86
C THR A 185 -0.88 10.52 0.11
N ILE A 186 -1.93 11.15 0.65
CA ILE A 186 -2.64 12.23 -0.05
C ILE A 186 -2.06 13.62 0.24
N LEU A 187 -1.36 13.78 1.38
CA LEU A 187 -0.96 15.08 1.88
C LEU A 187 -0.03 15.83 0.91
N GLY A 188 0.93 15.14 0.28
CA GLY A 188 1.81 15.77 -0.70
C GLY A 188 1.07 16.34 -1.91
N ALA A 189 0.14 15.56 -2.47
CA ALA A 189 -0.68 15.99 -3.61
C ALA A 189 -1.58 17.17 -3.26
N MET A 190 -2.15 17.16 -2.05
CA MET A 190 -2.94 18.27 -1.53
C MET A 190 -2.06 19.52 -1.38
N LEU A 191 -0.98 19.47 -0.59
CA LEU A 191 -0.14 20.66 -0.32
C LEU A 191 0.44 21.30 -1.58
N MET A 192 0.70 20.51 -2.62
CA MET A 192 1.22 20.98 -3.90
C MET A 192 0.14 21.47 -4.88
N GLY A 193 -1.15 21.40 -4.55
CA GLY A 193 -2.24 21.77 -5.46
C GLY A 193 -2.16 21.04 -6.80
N SER A 194 -1.77 19.76 -6.75
CA SER A 194 -1.33 19.03 -7.93
C SER A 194 -2.49 18.73 -8.87
N HIS A 195 -2.15 18.55 -10.16
CA HIS A 195 -3.12 18.07 -11.12
C HIS A 195 -3.56 16.63 -10.77
N LEU A 196 -4.84 16.31 -10.95
CA LEU A 196 -5.44 15.02 -10.61
C LEU A 196 -4.70 13.84 -11.26
N LEU A 197 -4.24 14.01 -12.50
CA LEU A 197 -3.41 13.02 -13.20
C LEU A 197 -2.10 12.71 -12.44
N THR A 198 -1.40 13.71 -11.92
CA THR A 198 -0.18 13.52 -11.13
C THR A 198 -0.48 12.74 -9.86
N PHE A 199 -1.60 13.06 -9.19
CA PHE A 199 -2.06 12.30 -8.03
C PHE A 199 -2.38 10.83 -8.38
N TRP A 200 -3.01 10.56 -9.53
CA TRP A 200 -3.29 9.19 -9.97
C TRP A 200 -2.04 8.39 -10.31
N VAL A 201 -1.05 8.98 -10.99
CA VAL A 201 0.24 8.34 -11.24
C VAL A 201 0.93 8.01 -9.91
N TRP A 202 0.96 8.96 -8.98
CA TRP A 202 1.50 8.74 -7.64
C TRP A 202 0.77 7.62 -6.89
N LEU A 203 -0.56 7.65 -6.87
CA LEU A 203 -1.36 6.64 -6.17
C LEU A 203 -1.07 5.24 -6.72
N PHE A 204 -1.02 5.10 -8.06
CA PHE A 204 -0.68 3.82 -8.68
C PHE A 204 0.69 3.30 -8.22
N LEU A 205 1.73 4.14 -8.26
CA LEU A 205 3.08 3.78 -7.81
C LEU A 205 3.10 3.40 -6.32
N ARG A 206 2.41 4.18 -5.48
CA ARG A 206 2.31 3.96 -4.04
C ARG A 206 1.63 2.64 -3.69
N ILE A 207 0.56 2.27 -4.41
CA ILE A 207 -0.11 0.98 -4.20
C ILE A 207 0.78 -0.19 -4.64
N VAL A 208 1.47 -0.06 -5.78
CA VAL A 208 2.44 -1.08 -6.23
C VAL A 208 3.52 -1.29 -5.17
N GLU A 209 4.13 -0.23 -4.65
CA GLU A 209 5.13 -0.30 -3.59
C GLU A 209 4.60 -0.98 -2.33
N THR A 210 3.42 -0.55 -1.86
CA THR A 210 2.80 -1.08 -0.65
C THR A 210 2.54 -2.59 -0.77
N ILE A 211 2.07 -3.06 -1.92
CA ILE A 211 1.85 -4.49 -2.16
C ILE A 211 3.18 -5.23 -2.25
N GLU A 212 4.16 -4.67 -2.93
CA GLU A 212 5.46 -5.30 -3.10
C GLU A 212 6.18 -5.51 -1.76
N ALA A 213 6.21 -4.49 -0.91
CA ALA A 213 6.79 -4.54 0.44
C ALA A 213 6.12 -5.62 1.32
N HIS A 214 4.84 -5.95 1.07
CA HIS A 214 4.13 -7.00 1.80
C HIS A 214 4.04 -8.33 1.06
N SER A 215 4.62 -8.44 -0.14
CA SER A 215 4.41 -9.60 -1.01
C SER A 215 4.96 -10.91 -0.43
N GLY A 216 5.93 -10.80 0.48
CA GLY A 216 6.73 -11.91 0.99
C GLY A 216 7.67 -12.49 -0.07
N TYR A 217 8.02 -11.70 -1.09
CA TYR A 217 9.03 -12.00 -2.10
C TYR A 217 10.11 -10.93 -2.12
N SER A 218 11.39 -11.33 -2.04
CA SER A 218 12.52 -10.44 -2.24
C SER A 218 12.90 -10.46 -3.73
N LEU A 219 12.32 -9.53 -4.50
CA LEU A 219 12.50 -9.47 -5.94
C LEU A 219 13.78 -8.70 -6.32
N PRO A 220 14.61 -9.21 -7.24
CA PRO A 220 15.92 -8.65 -7.55
C PRO A 220 15.89 -7.30 -8.29
N LEU A 221 14.76 -6.97 -8.93
CA LEU A 221 14.56 -5.72 -9.67
C LEU A 221 13.55 -4.79 -9.00
N SER A 222 13.31 -5.00 -7.69
CA SER A 222 12.49 -4.09 -6.90
C SER A 222 13.10 -2.68 -6.93
N PRO A 223 12.41 -1.66 -7.45
CA PRO A 223 12.87 -0.28 -7.32
C PRO A 223 13.10 0.10 -5.85
N PHE A 224 12.33 -0.49 -4.94
CA PHE A 224 12.34 -0.22 -3.50
C PHE A 224 13.43 -0.97 -2.73
N SER A 225 14.07 -1.97 -3.34
CA SER A 225 15.30 -2.59 -2.81
C SER A 225 16.57 -2.03 -3.44
N LEU A 226 16.45 -1.35 -4.59
CA LEU A 226 17.59 -0.80 -5.33
C LEU A 226 17.95 0.63 -4.92
N VAL A 227 16.99 1.40 -4.40
CA VAL A 227 17.22 2.75 -3.89
C VAL A 227 17.73 2.67 -2.44
N PRO A 228 18.91 3.22 -2.11
CA PRO A 228 19.41 3.28 -0.75
C PRO A 228 18.36 3.90 0.19
N PHE A 229 18.24 3.38 1.41
CA PHE A 229 17.30 3.83 2.46
C PHE A 229 15.83 3.44 2.28
N MET A 230 15.43 2.83 1.14
CA MET A 230 14.12 2.22 1.03
C MET A 230 14.15 0.81 1.65
N ASN A 231 13.14 0.49 2.47
CA ASN A 231 13.03 -0.80 3.13
C ASN A 231 12.25 -1.75 2.22
N GLY A 232 12.95 -2.75 1.67
CA GLY A 232 12.36 -3.78 0.82
C GLY A 232 11.46 -4.76 1.58
N ALA A 233 10.91 -5.72 0.84
CA ALA A 233 9.99 -6.73 1.38
C ALA A 233 10.61 -7.63 2.46
N ASP A 234 11.93 -7.80 2.46
CA ASP A 234 12.70 -8.54 3.46
C ASP A 234 12.72 -7.83 4.82
N VAL A 235 13.00 -6.53 4.83
CA VAL A 235 12.97 -5.71 6.05
C VAL A 235 11.56 -5.67 6.63
N HIS A 236 10.54 -5.57 5.77
CA HIS A 236 9.15 -5.54 6.21
C HIS A 236 8.63 -6.91 6.69
N ASP A 237 9.03 -8.01 6.07
CA ASP A 237 8.73 -9.37 6.56
C ASP A 237 9.38 -9.61 7.94
N PHE A 238 10.64 -9.15 8.12
CA PHE A 238 11.30 -9.18 9.42
C PHE A 238 10.53 -8.36 10.47
N HIS A 239 10.06 -7.15 10.11
CA HIS A 239 9.25 -6.29 10.95
C HIS A 239 7.97 -6.99 11.44
N HIS A 240 7.19 -7.57 10.52
CA HIS A 240 5.94 -8.28 10.84
C HIS A 240 6.15 -9.48 11.77
N SER A 241 7.30 -10.13 11.66
CA SER A 241 7.57 -11.36 12.39
C SER A 241 8.22 -11.18 13.75
N HIS A 242 9.07 -10.16 13.91
CA HIS A 242 9.85 -9.93 15.13
C HIS A 242 9.39 -8.73 15.94
N ASN A 243 8.85 -7.68 15.33
CA ASN A 243 8.40 -6.49 16.06
C ASN A 243 6.98 -6.67 16.61
N GLN A 244 6.78 -7.78 17.32
CA GLN A 244 5.50 -8.19 17.87
C GLN A 244 5.46 -7.96 19.37
N TRP A 245 4.70 -6.97 19.82
CA TRP A 245 4.59 -6.60 21.23
C TRP A 245 4.18 -7.78 22.16
N ARG A 246 3.43 -8.77 21.64
CA ARG A 246 3.02 -9.96 22.40
C ARG A 246 4.14 -11.01 22.58
N ARG A 247 5.12 -11.10 21.67
CA ARG A 247 6.24 -12.06 21.78
C ARG A 247 7.28 -11.56 22.80
N ASP A 248 7.59 -10.28 22.77
CA ASP A 248 8.52 -9.63 23.71
C ASP A 248 8.14 -9.81 25.19
N GLN A 249 6.85 -9.97 25.48
CA GLN A 249 6.38 -10.22 26.85
C GLN A 249 6.50 -11.69 27.27
N LYS A 250 6.39 -12.63 26.32
CA LYS A 250 6.54 -14.06 26.61
C LYS A 250 8.01 -14.43 26.82
N GLU A 251 8.91 -13.83 26.05
CA GLU A 251 10.37 -14.04 26.21
C GLU A 251 10.94 -13.37 27.46
N LYS A 252 10.29 -12.32 27.98
CA LYS A 252 10.69 -11.69 29.26
C LYS A 252 10.06 -12.33 30.50
N ALA A 253 9.14 -13.27 30.31
CA ALA A 253 8.39 -13.93 31.39
C ALA A 253 8.69 -15.43 31.52
N GLY A 254 9.60 -15.97 30.70
CA GLY A 254 10.14 -17.32 30.80
C GLY A 254 11.62 -17.28 31.14
#